data_AF-A0A7G1NX51-F1
#
_entry.id   AF-A0A7G1NX51-F1
#
_cell.length_a   1.000
_cell.length_b   1.000
_cell.length_c   1.000
_cell.angle_alpha   90.00
_cell.angle_beta   90.00
_cell.angle_gamma   90.00
#
_symmetry.space_group_name_H-M   'P 1'
#
loop_
_entity.id
_entity.type
_entity.pdbx_description
1 polymer ?
#
loop_
_entity_poly.entity_id
_entity_poly.type
_entity_poly.pdbx_seq_one_letter_code
_entity_poly.pdbx_strand_id
1 'polypeptide(L)'
;MSSNPQHPAPAPSDPSDAVAADLALYREKFRRRLPESLDELHGPSQGTVELPLHMAWSGMTSYDLSKPRQRMGLYRTVLHEGLHDDLPRYLSQDLLLQLWPVLRTLVGRSVRSVWEDAFPQLASRTRAAA
;
A
#
# COMPACT_ATOMS: atom_id res chain seq x y z
N MET A 1 -6.27 53.97 3.74
CA MET A 1 -6.91 53.27 4.88
C MET A 1 -8.01 52.42 4.27
N SER A 2 -7.74 51.14 4.00
CA SER A 2 -7.99 49.97 4.89
C SER A 2 -9.50 49.64 4.90
N SER A 3 -10.00 48.45 4.58
CA SER A 3 -9.42 47.10 4.60
C SER A 3 -10.23 46.15 3.71
N ASN A 4 -9.53 45.17 3.12
CA ASN A 4 -10.08 43.99 2.46
C ASN A 4 -10.52 42.95 3.52
N PRO A 5 -11.74 42.36 3.47
CA PRO A 5 -12.09 41.28 4.36
C PRO A 5 -11.49 39.98 3.83
N GLN A 6 -10.36 39.58 4.40
CA GLN A 6 -9.78 38.26 4.20
C GLN A 6 -10.65 37.23 4.96
N HIS A 7 -11.46 36.46 4.24
CA HIS A 7 -12.13 35.29 4.80
C HIS A 7 -11.07 34.21 5.06
N PRO A 8 -10.83 33.76 6.31
CA PRO A 8 -10.02 32.58 6.53
C PRO A 8 -10.83 31.34 6.07
N ALA A 9 -10.16 30.38 5.42
CA ALA A 9 -10.73 29.08 5.16
C ALA A 9 -11.17 28.44 6.50
N PRO A 10 -12.35 27.82 6.60
CA PRO A 10 -12.81 27.23 7.85
C PRO A 10 -11.86 26.10 8.27
N ALA A 11 -11.25 26.24 9.44
CA ALA A 11 -10.58 25.14 10.11
C ALA A 11 -11.63 24.07 10.50
N PRO A 12 -11.32 22.77 10.38
CA PRO A 12 -12.23 21.72 10.81
C PRO A 12 -12.56 21.93 12.30
N SER A 13 -13.84 22.16 12.58
CA SER A 13 -14.32 22.62 13.90
C SER A 13 -14.55 21.46 14.89
N ASP A 14 -14.43 20.21 14.41
CA ASP A 14 -14.58 18.99 15.20
C ASP A 14 -13.29 18.13 15.12
N PRO A 15 -12.75 17.63 16.24
CA PRO A 15 -11.60 16.70 16.23
C PRO A 15 -11.86 15.45 15.35
N SER A 16 -13.11 15.03 15.16
CA SER A 16 -13.46 13.91 14.29
C SER A 16 -13.21 14.23 12.80
N ASP A 17 -13.54 15.45 12.36
CA ASP A 17 -13.30 15.90 10.99
C ASP A 17 -11.81 16.03 10.68
N ALA A 18 -11.02 16.49 11.65
CA ALA A 18 -9.57 16.57 11.54
C ALA A 18 -8.93 15.17 11.37
N VAL A 19 -9.38 14.17 12.14
CA VAL A 19 -8.92 12.78 12.00
C VAL A 19 -9.34 12.19 10.65
N ALA A 20 -10.57 12.46 10.18
CA ALA A 20 -11.03 12.02 8.87
C ALA A 20 -10.19 12.61 7.73
N ALA A 21 -9.85 13.91 7.82
CA ALA A 21 -8.99 14.59 6.86
C ALA A 21 -7.56 14.02 6.86
N ASP A 22 -6.98 13.73 8.02
CA ASP A 22 -5.65 13.09 8.12
C ASP A 22 -5.65 11.68 7.51
N LEU A 23 -6.68 10.88 7.78
CA LEU A 23 -6.85 9.56 7.17
C LEU A 23 -7.03 9.64 5.65
N ALA A 24 -7.74 10.66 5.15
CA ALA A 24 -7.90 10.89 3.72
C ALA A 24 -6.57 11.26 3.07
N LEU A 25 -5.79 12.16 3.69
CA LEU A 25 -4.45 12.51 3.24
C LEU A 25 -3.51 11.29 3.27
N TYR A 26 -3.58 10.48 4.32
CA TYR A 26 -2.82 9.24 4.42
C TYR A 26 -3.17 8.26 3.30
N ARG A 27 -4.46 8.04 3.01
CA ARG A 27 -4.91 7.18 1.89
C ARG A 27 -4.46 7.71 0.54
N GLU A 28 -4.54 9.01 0.35
CA GLU A 28 -4.11 9.67 -0.89
C GLU A 28 -2.61 9.47 -1.14
N LYS A 29 -1.78 9.49 -0.08
CA LYS A 29 -0.35 9.15 -0.19
C LYS A 29 -0.12 7.74 -0.75
N PHE A 30 -0.93 6.75 -0.36
CA PHE A 30 -0.82 5.40 -0.93
C PHE A 30 -1.36 5.32 -2.35
N ARG A 31 -2.49 6.00 -2.63
CA ARG A 31 -3.11 5.99 -3.96
C ARG A 31 -2.15 6.49 -5.03
N ARG A 32 -1.39 7.55 -4.74
CA ARG A 32 -0.39 8.12 -5.65
C ARG A 32 0.77 7.19 -6.00
N ARG A 33 0.97 6.13 -5.22
CA ARG A 33 2.04 5.15 -5.45
C ARG A 33 1.55 3.98 -6.29
N LEU A 34 0.23 3.76 -6.42
CA LEU A 34 -0.27 2.59 -7.12
C LEU A 34 0.16 2.59 -8.59
N PRO A 35 0.45 1.41 -9.18
CA PRO A 35 0.53 1.28 -10.62
C PRO A 35 -0.84 1.54 -11.26
N GLU A 36 -0.88 1.76 -12.58
CA GLU A 36 -2.17 1.95 -13.28
C GLU A 36 -2.97 0.65 -13.31
N SER A 37 -2.28 -0.50 -13.33
CA SER A 37 -2.86 -1.82 -13.38
C SER A 37 -2.08 -2.84 -12.53
N LEU A 38 -2.75 -3.94 -12.14
CA LEU A 38 -2.05 -5.08 -11.56
C LEU A 38 -1.13 -5.79 -12.55
N ASP A 39 -1.38 -5.64 -13.86
CA ASP A 39 -0.62 -6.31 -14.90
C ASP A 39 0.81 -5.77 -14.98
N GLU A 40 1.07 -4.54 -14.51
CA GLU A 40 2.43 -3.96 -14.38
C GLU A 40 3.28 -4.66 -13.30
N LEU A 41 2.67 -5.48 -12.43
CA LEU A 41 3.38 -6.13 -11.32
C LEU A 41 4.17 -7.35 -11.81
N HIS A 42 5.39 -7.09 -12.26
CA HIS A 42 6.32 -8.07 -12.84
C HIS A 42 7.47 -8.47 -11.93
N GLY A 43 7.35 -8.20 -10.64
CA GLY A 43 8.35 -8.52 -9.64
C GLY A 43 8.65 -10.03 -9.54
N PRO A 44 9.77 -10.39 -8.91
CA PRO A 44 10.20 -11.77 -8.79
C PRO A 44 9.17 -12.63 -8.03
N SER A 45 8.94 -13.84 -8.52
CA SER A 45 8.05 -14.82 -7.88
C SER A 45 8.80 -15.89 -7.09
N GLN A 46 10.10 -16.06 -7.35
CA GLN A 46 10.97 -17.03 -6.69
C GLN A 46 12.38 -16.47 -6.50
N GLY A 47 13.21 -17.21 -5.76
CA GLY A 47 14.57 -16.83 -5.44
C GLY A 47 14.66 -15.86 -4.26
N THR A 48 15.83 -15.25 -4.11
CA THR A 48 16.12 -14.29 -3.05
C THR A 48 16.01 -12.87 -3.60
N VAL A 49 15.31 -12.00 -2.88
CA VAL A 49 15.07 -10.61 -3.24
C VAL A 49 15.66 -9.72 -2.18
N GLU A 50 16.41 -8.71 -2.60
CA GLU A 50 16.97 -7.70 -1.71
C GLU A 50 16.17 -6.40 -1.85
N LEU A 51 15.65 -5.89 -0.73
CA LEU A 51 14.97 -4.61 -0.69
C LEU A 51 15.97 -3.48 -0.44
N PRO A 52 15.83 -2.34 -1.14
CA PRO A 52 16.60 -1.14 -0.88
C PRO A 52 16.35 -0.60 0.53
N LEU A 53 17.35 0.12 1.03
CA LEU A 53 17.38 0.62 2.41
C LEU A 53 16.20 1.54 2.75
N HIS A 54 15.65 2.27 1.78
CA HIS A 54 14.50 3.14 2.06
C HIS A 54 13.24 2.37 2.46
N MET A 55 13.10 1.11 2.02
CA MET A 55 12.00 0.22 2.44
C MET A 55 12.33 -0.63 3.65
N ALA A 56 13.57 -1.10 3.77
CA ALA A 56 14.00 -1.97 4.86
C ALA A 56 15.17 -1.32 5.61
N TRP A 57 14.85 -0.42 6.55
CA TRP A 57 15.87 0.27 7.35
C TRP A 57 16.59 -0.72 8.28
N SER A 58 17.90 -0.89 8.04
CA SER A 58 18.95 -1.63 8.79
C SER A 58 18.63 -3.03 9.35
N GLY A 59 17.47 -3.60 9.05
CA GLY A 59 17.06 -4.93 9.48
C GLY A 59 17.31 -5.99 8.40
N MET A 60 16.37 -6.94 8.28
CA MET A 60 16.37 -7.94 7.22
C MET A 60 15.99 -7.28 5.88
N THR A 61 16.97 -7.10 5.00
CA THR A 61 16.77 -6.59 3.64
C THR A 61 16.64 -7.72 2.60
N SER A 62 17.11 -8.93 2.92
CA SER A 62 17.10 -10.09 2.03
C SER A 62 15.97 -11.05 2.39
N TYR A 63 15.14 -11.38 1.40
CA TYR A 63 13.96 -12.22 1.53
C TYR A 63 13.99 -13.37 0.53
N ASP A 64 13.93 -14.59 1.05
CA ASP A 64 13.84 -15.81 0.26
C ASP A 64 12.37 -16.17 -0.03
N LEU A 65 11.95 -16.03 -1.28
CA LEU A 65 10.57 -16.24 -1.73
C LEU A 65 10.14 -17.72 -1.70
N SER A 66 11.07 -18.66 -1.53
CA SER A 66 10.73 -20.07 -1.28
C SER A 66 10.15 -20.27 0.12
N LYS A 67 10.46 -19.37 1.07
CA LYS A 67 9.99 -19.43 2.46
C LYS A 67 8.68 -18.63 2.61
N PRO A 68 7.54 -19.28 2.94
CA PRO A 68 6.25 -18.60 2.98
C PRO A 68 6.19 -17.38 3.91
N ARG A 69 6.87 -17.45 5.06
CA ARG A 69 6.94 -16.34 6.02
C ARG A 69 7.73 -15.14 5.48
N GLN A 70 8.84 -15.39 4.79
CA GLN A 70 9.67 -14.31 4.21
C GLN A 70 8.98 -13.70 2.99
N ARG A 71 8.38 -14.52 2.12
CA ARG A 71 7.53 -14.04 1.02
C ARG A 71 6.41 -13.13 1.51
N MET A 72 5.69 -13.55 2.57
CA MET A 72 4.65 -12.71 3.19
C MET A 72 5.23 -11.41 3.77
N GLY A 73 6.41 -11.50 4.42
CA GLY A 73 7.13 -10.34 4.95
C GLY A 73 7.48 -9.33 3.88
N LEU A 74 8.09 -9.77 2.77
CA LEU A 74 8.45 -8.91 1.64
C LEU A 74 7.24 -8.15 1.09
N TYR A 75 6.16 -8.87 0.77
CA TYR A 75 4.95 -8.26 0.22
C TYR A 75 4.35 -7.25 1.21
N ARG A 76 4.34 -7.57 2.51
CA ARG A 76 3.88 -6.64 3.54
C ARG A 76 4.74 -5.38 3.60
N THR A 77 6.07 -5.51 3.55
CA THR A 77 7.00 -4.37 3.57
C THR A 77 6.78 -3.49 2.34
N VAL A 78 6.77 -4.06 1.14
CA VAL A 78 6.60 -3.30 -0.11
C VAL A 78 5.25 -2.57 -0.17
N LEU A 79 4.17 -3.16 0.35
CA LEU A 79 2.87 -2.48 0.40
C LEU A 79 2.82 -1.27 1.34
N HIS A 80 3.66 -1.22 2.39
CA HIS A 80 3.71 -0.09 3.32
C HIS A 80 4.74 0.96 2.89
N GLU A 81 5.91 0.50 2.48
CA GLU A 81 7.09 1.36 2.28
C GLU A 81 7.42 1.62 0.81
N GLY A 82 6.93 0.77 -0.11
CA GLY A 82 7.21 0.89 -1.53
C GLY A 82 6.68 2.18 -2.13
N LEU A 83 7.50 2.81 -2.96
CA LEU A 83 7.13 3.90 -3.83
C LEU A 83 6.61 3.37 -5.17
N HIS A 84 6.16 4.26 -6.05
CA HIS A 84 5.54 3.89 -7.32
C HIS A 84 6.39 2.90 -8.12
N ASP A 85 7.66 3.21 -8.35
CA ASP A 85 8.56 2.36 -9.14
C ASP A 85 8.97 1.06 -8.42
N ASP A 86 8.82 1.01 -7.09
CA ASP A 86 9.12 -0.19 -6.31
C ASP A 86 8.04 -1.26 -6.49
N LEU A 87 6.77 -0.88 -6.63
CA LEU A 87 5.67 -1.85 -6.67
C LEU A 87 5.80 -2.81 -7.87
N PRO A 88 5.95 -2.33 -9.12
CA PRO A 88 6.19 -3.20 -10.28
C PRO A 88 7.45 -4.06 -10.16
N ARG A 89 8.47 -3.54 -9.45
CA ARG A 89 9.78 -4.17 -9.33
C ARG A 89 9.79 -5.34 -8.33
N TYR A 90 9.02 -5.25 -7.25
CA TYR A 90 9.07 -6.22 -6.15
C TYR A 90 7.80 -7.04 -5.95
N LEU A 91 6.66 -6.63 -6.54
CA LEU A 91 5.43 -7.39 -6.48
C LEU A 91 5.18 -8.11 -7.80
N SER A 92 4.76 -9.37 -7.70
CA SER A 92 4.18 -10.14 -8.79
C SER A 92 2.67 -10.14 -8.64
N GLN A 93 1.94 -9.90 -9.73
CA GLN A 93 0.48 -9.95 -9.76
C GLN A 93 -0.08 -11.28 -9.21
N ASP A 94 0.41 -12.40 -9.73
CA ASP A 94 -0.10 -13.73 -9.37
C ASP A 94 0.10 -14.04 -7.90
N LEU A 95 1.31 -13.76 -7.39
CA LEU A 95 1.60 -13.93 -5.97
C LEU A 95 0.82 -12.95 -5.11
N LEU A 96 0.65 -11.71 -5.52
CA LEU A 96 -0.15 -10.75 -4.78
C LEU A 96 -1.58 -11.24 -4.64
N LEU A 97 -2.22 -11.67 -5.73
CA LEU A 97 -3.56 -12.25 -5.72
C LEU A 97 -3.65 -13.49 -4.83
N GLN A 98 -2.66 -14.38 -4.89
CA GLN A 98 -2.60 -15.58 -4.07
C GLN A 98 -2.47 -15.27 -2.58
N LEU A 99 -1.64 -14.29 -2.22
CA LEU A 99 -1.34 -13.93 -0.83
C LEU A 99 -2.38 -13.00 -0.22
N TRP A 100 -3.12 -12.26 -1.04
CA TRP A 100 -4.04 -11.20 -0.61
C TRP A 100 -5.03 -11.61 0.49
N PRO A 101 -5.69 -12.80 0.46
CA PRO A 101 -6.63 -13.19 1.50
C PRO A 101 -6.05 -13.19 2.92
N VAL A 102 -4.76 -13.50 3.07
CA VAL A 102 -4.05 -13.41 4.35
C VAL A 102 -3.45 -12.02 4.52
N LEU A 103 -2.79 -11.48 3.49
CA LEU A 103 -2.07 -10.21 3.53
C LEU A 103 -2.99 -9.03 3.89
N ARG A 104 -4.25 -9.03 3.44
CA ARG A 104 -5.27 -8.01 3.77
C ARG A 104 -5.53 -7.86 5.28
N THR A 105 -5.23 -8.90 6.07
CA THR A 105 -5.38 -8.90 7.52
C THR A 105 -4.15 -8.33 8.24
N LEU A 106 -3.01 -8.31 7.53
CA LEU A 106 -1.70 -7.89 8.03
C LEU A 106 -1.35 -6.45 7.63
N VAL A 107 -2.07 -5.88 6.66
CA VAL A 107 -1.97 -4.49 6.24
C VAL A 107 -3.05 -3.64 6.92
N GLY A 108 -2.73 -2.37 7.22
CA GLY A 108 -3.68 -1.46 7.85
C GLY A 108 -4.94 -1.23 6.98
N ARG A 109 -6.07 -0.87 7.62
CA ARG A 109 -7.36 -0.64 6.93
C ARG A 109 -7.24 0.32 5.74
N SER A 110 -6.41 1.36 5.86
CA SER A 110 -6.21 2.36 4.81
C SER A 110 -5.51 1.78 3.59
N VAL A 111 -4.41 1.06 3.78
CA VAL A 111 -3.70 0.36 2.68
C VAL A 111 -4.63 -0.63 2.00
N ARG A 112 -5.31 -1.47 2.80
CA ARG A 112 -6.26 -2.46 2.28
C ARG A 112 -7.32 -1.84 1.37
N SER A 113 -8.01 -0.79 1.84
CA SER A 113 -9.07 -0.18 1.02
C SER A 113 -8.50 0.54 -0.19
N VAL A 114 -7.37 1.24 -0.09
CA VAL A 114 -6.73 1.86 -1.27
C VAL A 114 -6.44 0.84 -2.36
N TRP A 115 -5.90 -0.33 -2.01
CA TRP A 115 -5.61 -1.40 -2.97
C TRP A 115 -6.88 -2.11 -3.50
N GLU A 116 -7.88 -2.37 -2.66
CA GLU A 116 -9.13 -3.03 -3.09
C GLU A 116 -10.03 -2.10 -3.93
N ASP A 117 -10.03 -0.81 -3.63
CA ASP A 117 -10.78 0.21 -4.37
C ASP A 117 -10.17 0.41 -5.76
N ALA A 118 -8.84 0.36 -5.87
CA ALA A 118 -8.14 0.47 -7.16
C ALA A 118 -8.14 -0.84 -7.97
N PHE A 119 -8.07 -1.99 -7.30
CA PHE A 119 -7.93 -3.30 -7.94
C PHE A 119 -9.03 -4.27 -7.46
N PRO A 120 -10.20 -4.28 -8.12
CA PRO A 120 -11.34 -5.13 -7.73
C PRO A 120 -11.02 -6.63 -7.71
N GLN A 121 -9.98 -7.07 -8.43
CA GLN A 121 -9.54 -8.47 -8.45
C GLN A 121 -9.10 -8.94 -7.05
N LEU A 122 -8.49 -8.07 -6.24
CA LEU A 122 -8.06 -8.37 -4.87
C LEU A 122 -9.26 -8.62 -3.95
N ALA A 123 -10.32 -7.81 -4.07
CA ALA A 123 -11.55 -7.99 -3.32
C ALA A 123 -12.28 -9.29 -3.73
N SER A 124 -12.39 -9.54 -5.03
CA SER A 124 -13.00 -10.76 -5.59
C SER A 124 -12.29 -12.04 -5.16
N ARG A 125 -10.95 -12.05 -5.11
CA ARG A 125 -10.17 -13.21 -4.70
C ARG A 125 -10.39 -13.61 -3.24
N THR A 126 -10.73 -12.64 -2.39
CA THR A 126 -11.12 -12.92 -0.99
C THR A 126 -12.47 -13.62 -0.93
N ARG A 127 -13.44 -13.21 -1.75
CA ARG A 127 -14.78 -13.84 -1.79
C ARG A 127 -14.72 -15.28 -2.29
N ALA A 128 -13.82 -15.60 -3.21
CA ALA A 128 -13.64 -16.95 -3.72
C ALA A 128 -12.89 -17.88 -2.75
N ALA A 129 -12.21 -17.34 -1.74
CA ALA A 129 -11.46 -18.09 -0.75
C ALA A 129 -12.22 -18.30 0.57
N ALA A 130 -13.42 -17.72 0.70
CA ALA A 130 -14.33 -17.85 1.85
C ALA A 130 -15.41 -18.90 1.54
#